data_AF-F0SJ68-F1
#
_entry.id   AF-F0SJ68-F1
#
_cell.length_a   1.000
_cell.length_b   1.000
_cell.length_c   1.000
_cell.angle_alpha   90.00
_cell.angle_beta   90.00
_cell.angle_gamma   90.00
#
_symmetry.space_group_name_H-M   'P 1'
#
loop_
_entity.id
_entity.type
_entity.pdbx_description
1 polymer ?
#
loop_
_entity_poly.entity_id
_entity_poly.type
_entity_poly.pdbx_seq_one_letter_code
_entity_poly.pdbx_strand_id
1 'polypeptide(L)'
;MSKNQLLRFMAVVEQPANFNYAESPRLRFTSGDLPSTPSKQSTQRSLERMQDHVTKYLKQYLPNEDSRFLIWLVDESGNPIFFLTGLLDVRSGKLTKEQIAEREHHLLPQITCEQVLTDMEIIVSAMAELTFSEGFDFEAPDDDGDDDSIADELVEESCGHLETSYVSYVERDENYLLVNAGITETLTVEVPWNPSKRLRPDQVEYLKVLADDELHDQIAANQFVNLTINLSDAVVRTA
;
A
#
# COMPACT_ATOMS: atom_id res chain seq x y z
N MET A 1 -1.84 -34.92 -3.61
CA MET A 1 -1.36 -33.54 -3.79
C MET A 1 -2.59 -32.63 -3.74
N SER A 2 -2.78 -31.83 -2.69
CA SER A 2 -3.82 -30.80 -2.75
C SER A 2 -3.36 -29.78 -3.77
N LYS A 3 -4.19 -29.52 -4.79
CA LYS A 3 -3.93 -28.42 -5.70
C LYS A 3 -4.05 -27.14 -4.89
N ASN A 4 -2.96 -26.39 -4.78
CA ASN A 4 -3.00 -24.99 -4.39
C ASN A 4 -4.04 -24.29 -5.29
N GLN A 5 -5.07 -23.73 -4.68
CA GLN A 5 -6.15 -23.06 -5.40
C GLN A 5 -5.88 -21.57 -5.41
N LEU A 6 -6.00 -20.97 -6.59
CA LEU A 6 -6.03 -19.52 -6.74
C LEU A 6 -7.36 -19.01 -6.19
N LEU A 7 -7.32 -18.37 -5.04
CA LEU A 7 -8.46 -17.76 -4.38
C LEU A 7 -8.35 -16.25 -4.48
N ARG A 8 -9.46 -15.60 -4.86
CA ARG A 8 -9.55 -14.15 -5.01
C ARG A 8 -10.27 -13.57 -3.80
N PHE A 9 -9.73 -12.51 -3.25
CA PHE A 9 -10.26 -11.81 -2.11
C PHE A 9 -10.52 -10.36 -2.44
N MET A 10 -11.55 -9.82 -1.80
CA MET A 10 -11.79 -8.40 -1.67
C MET A 10 -11.72 -8.04 -0.19
N ALA A 11 -10.94 -7.02 0.13
CA ALA A 11 -10.78 -6.48 1.46
C ALA A 11 -11.10 -4.98 1.46
N VAL A 12 -11.75 -4.53 2.52
CA VAL A 12 -11.93 -3.12 2.85
C VAL A 12 -11.53 -2.91 4.31
N VAL A 13 -10.96 -1.75 4.64
CA VAL A 13 -10.65 -1.41 6.03
C VAL A 13 -11.96 -1.30 6.80
N GLU A 14 -12.05 -1.93 7.97
CA GLU A 14 -13.22 -1.75 8.83
C GLU A 14 -13.29 -0.31 9.33
N GLN A 15 -14.46 0.29 9.15
CA GLN A 15 -14.77 1.66 9.52
C GLN A 15 -15.90 1.70 10.56
N PRO A 16 -16.04 2.82 11.30
CA PRO A 16 -17.11 3.01 12.29
C PRO A 16 -18.51 2.75 11.75
N ALA A 17 -19.46 2.53 12.68
CA ALA A 17 -20.87 2.39 12.34
C ALA A 17 -21.36 3.61 11.55
N ASN A 18 -22.13 3.37 10.47
CA ASN A 18 -22.65 4.36 9.50
C ASN A 18 -21.65 4.91 8.47
N PHE A 19 -20.44 4.37 8.38
CA PHE A 19 -19.52 4.72 7.30
C PHE A 19 -20.07 4.31 5.92
N ASN A 20 -19.87 5.15 4.91
CA ASN A 20 -20.17 4.84 3.50
C ASN A 20 -19.03 4.03 2.87
N TYR A 21 -19.15 2.70 2.88
CA TYR A 21 -18.15 1.78 2.33
C TYR A 21 -17.99 1.87 0.81
N ALA A 22 -18.84 2.60 0.09
CA ALA A 22 -18.62 2.92 -1.32
C ALA A 22 -17.38 3.80 -1.51
N GLU A 23 -17.03 4.61 -0.51
CA GLU A 23 -15.86 5.51 -0.48
C GLU A 23 -14.62 4.86 0.16
N SER A 24 -14.69 3.59 0.56
CA SER A 24 -13.51 2.84 1.01
C SER A 24 -12.73 2.35 -0.20
N PRO A 25 -11.39 2.48 -0.22
CA PRO A 25 -10.60 1.74 -1.19
C PRO A 25 -10.88 0.24 -1.07
N ARG A 26 -11.00 -0.42 -2.24
CA ARG A 26 -11.27 -1.85 -2.33
C ARG A 26 -10.00 -2.57 -2.76
N LEU A 27 -9.40 -3.26 -1.81
CA LEU A 27 -8.16 -3.97 -2.02
C LEU A 27 -8.49 -5.36 -2.56
N ARG A 28 -8.06 -5.64 -3.79
CA ARG A 28 -8.25 -6.95 -4.42
C ARG A 28 -6.95 -7.70 -4.43
N PHE A 29 -7.01 -8.98 -4.09
CA PHE A 29 -5.83 -9.82 -3.95
C PHE A 29 -6.13 -11.24 -4.44
N THR A 30 -5.16 -11.88 -5.09
CA THR A 30 -5.24 -13.29 -5.49
C THR A 30 -4.16 -14.09 -4.79
N SER A 31 -4.52 -15.09 -3.99
CA SER A 31 -3.58 -16.00 -3.34
C SER A 31 -3.60 -17.38 -3.97
N GLY A 32 -2.42 -17.93 -4.27
CA GLY A 32 -2.23 -19.33 -4.63
C GLY A 32 -1.88 -20.24 -3.45
N ASP A 33 -1.61 -19.70 -2.27
CA ASP A 33 -0.93 -20.43 -1.17
C ASP A 33 -1.85 -20.80 -0.01
N LEU A 34 -3.17 -20.77 -0.22
CA LEU A 34 -4.12 -21.15 0.81
C LEU A 34 -4.37 -22.65 0.83
N PRO A 35 -4.37 -23.29 2.03
CA PRO A 35 -4.46 -24.74 2.17
C PRO A 35 -5.84 -25.30 1.79
N SER A 36 -6.88 -24.46 1.75
CA SER A 36 -8.25 -24.85 1.42
C SER A 36 -9.12 -23.63 1.13
N THR A 37 -10.21 -23.80 0.38
CA THR A 37 -11.27 -22.77 0.23
C THR A 37 -11.99 -22.53 1.56
N PRO A 38 -12.23 -21.27 1.98
CA PRO A 38 -13.09 -20.99 3.12
C PRO A 38 -14.52 -21.47 2.86
N SER A 39 -15.18 -22.01 3.89
CA SER A 39 -16.57 -22.48 3.82
C SER A 39 -17.27 -22.35 5.17
N LYS A 40 -18.59 -22.56 5.20
CA LYS A 40 -19.38 -22.52 6.46
C LYS A 40 -18.93 -23.58 7.48
N GLN A 41 -18.28 -24.65 7.02
CA GLN A 41 -17.76 -25.74 7.84
C GLN A 41 -16.33 -25.50 8.33
N SER A 42 -15.65 -24.48 7.81
CA SER A 42 -14.28 -24.15 8.23
C SER A 42 -14.21 -23.88 9.73
N THR A 43 -13.17 -24.41 10.35
CA THR A 43 -12.89 -24.18 11.78
C THR A 43 -12.43 -22.74 12.00
N GLN A 44 -12.60 -22.23 13.22
CA GLN A 44 -12.10 -20.90 13.61
C GLN A 44 -10.61 -20.74 13.24
N ARG A 45 -9.77 -21.70 13.67
CA ARG A 45 -8.33 -21.70 13.40
C ARG A 45 -7.99 -21.66 11.91
N SER A 46 -8.79 -22.31 11.08
CA SER A 46 -8.61 -22.27 9.62
C SER A 46 -8.93 -20.89 9.05
N LEU A 47 -10.00 -20.25 9.53
CA LEU A 47 -10.40 -18.91 9.11
C LEU A 47 -9.39 -17.85 9.56
N GLU A 48 -8.88 -17.94 10.79
CA GLU A 48 -7.83 -17.07 11.33
C GLU A 48 -6.59 -17.11 10.43
N ARG A 49 -6.09 -18.32 10.11
CA ARG A 49 -4.94 -18.48 9.22
C ARG A 49 -5.14 -17.84 7.84
N MET A 50 -6.36 -17.89 7.29
CA MET A 50 -6.66 -17.25 6.02
C MET A 50 -6.72 -15.73 6.16
N GLN A 51 -7.35 -15.22 7.22
CA GLN A 51 -7.41 -13.79 7.52
C GLN A 51 -6.01 -13.21 7.73
N ASP A 52 -5.16 -13.89 8.52
CA ASP A 52 -3.77 -13.49 8.77
C ASP A 52 -2.95 -13.51 7.47
N HIS A 53 -3.17 -14.51 6.62
CA HIS A 53 -2.51 -14.57 5.31
C HIS A 53 -2.88 -13.36 4.45
N VAL A 54 -4.17 -13.05 4.29
CA VAL A 54 -4.61 -11.87 3.51
C VAL A 54 -4.09 -10.57 4.15
N THR A 55 -4.20 -10.44 5.47
CA THR A 55 -3.77 -9.25 6.20
C THR A 55 -2.28 -9.03 6.07
N LYS A 56 -1.46 -10.09 6.07
CA LYS A 56 0.00 -9.97 5.87
C LYS A 56 0.36 -9.29 4.55
N TYR A 57 -0.36 -9.57 3.46
CA TYR A 57 -0.11 -8.94 2.16
C TYR A 57 -0.65 -7.52 2.07
N LEU A 58 -1.77 -7.24 2.75
CA LEU A 58 -2.43 -5.94 2.68
C LEU A 58 -2.09 -5.01 3.85
N LYS A 59 -1.18 -5.41 4.75
CA LYS A 59 -0.89 -4.70 5.99
C LYS A 59 -0.52 -3.22 5.79
N GLN A 60 0.12 -2.89 4.67
CA GLN A 60 0.54 -1.53 4.32
C GLN A 60 -0.63 -0.56 4.11
N TYR A 61 -1.84 -1.08 3.89
CA TYR A 61 -3.04 -0.26 3.76
C TYR A 61 -3.81 -0.08 5.08
N LEU A 62 -3.31 -0.64 6.20
CA LEU A 62 -3.93 -0.45 7.50
C LEU A 62 -3.40 0.82 8.17
N PRO A 63 -4.29 1.70 8.66
CA PRO A 63 -3.86 2.96 9.27
C PRO A 63 -3.17 2.81 10.63
N ASN A 64 -3.35 1.70 11.33
CA ASN A 64 -2.71 1.40 12.60
C ASN A 64 -2.86 -0.10 12.94
N GLU A 65 -2.15 -0.54 13.97
CA GLU A 65 -2.13 -1.94 14.44
C GLU A 65 -3.49 -2.43 14.97
N ASP A 66 -4.36 -1.52 15.42
CA ASP A 66 -5.70 -1.85 15.93
C ASP A 66 -6.75 -1.99 14.82
N SER A 67 -6.41 -1.56 13.61
CA SER A 67 -7.31 -1.61 12.45
C SER A 67 -7.34 -3.01 11.86
N ARG A 68 -8.49 -3.37 11.27
CA ARG A 68 -8.66 -4.68 10.63
C ARG A 68 -9.34 -4.58 9.28
N PHE A 69 -9.17 -5.62 8.47
CA PHE A 69 -9.91 -5.78 7.23
C PHE A 69 -11.22 -6.55 7.42
N LEU A 70 -12.25 -6.14 6.67
CA LEU A 70 -13.40 -6.96 6.35
C LEU A 70 -13.11 -7.68 5.03
N ILE A 71 -13.07 -9.03 5.05
CA ILE A 71 -12.57 -9.84 3.93
C ILE A 71 -13.68 -10.73 3.38
N TRP A 72 -13.85 -10.68 2.06
CA TRP A 72 -14.70 -11.58 1.28
C TRP A 72 -13.88 -12.42 0.32
N LEU A 73 -14.24 -13.69 0.17
CA LEU A 73 -13.91 -14.46 -1.02
C LEU A 73 -14.80 -13.98 -2.16
N VAL A 74 -14.20 -13.76 -3.34
CA VAL A 74 -14.93 -13.36 -4.55
C VAL A 74 -14.77 -14.41 -5.65
N ASP A 75 -15.73 -14.44 -6.57
CA ASP A 75 -15.67 -15.28 -7.77
C ASP A 75 -14.77 -14.70 -8.87
N GLU A 76 -14.75 -15.33 -10.05
CA GLU A 76 -13.95 -14.87 -11.19
C GLU A 76 -14.38 -13.50 -11.74
N SER A 77 -15.63 -13.12 -11.51
CA SER A 77 -16.21 -11.83 -11.91
C SER A 77 -16.08 -10.77 -10.82
N GLY A 78 -15.50 -11.10 -9.66
CA GLY A 78 -15.33 -10.19 -8.54
C GLY A 78 -16.56 -10.06 -7.64
N ASN A 79 -17.57 -10.92 -7.80
CA ASN A 79 -18.74 -10.91 -6.93
C ASN A 79 -18.43 -11.58 -5.58
N PRO A 80 -18.82 -11.00 -4.44
CA PRO A 80 -18.67 -11.62 -3.14
C PRO A 80 -19.47 -12.93 -3.03
N ILE A 81 -18.79 -14.01 -2.66
CA ILE A 81 -19.41 -15.34 -2.47
C ILE A 81 -19.34 -15.84 -1.03
N PHE A 82 -18.42 -15.31 -0.22
CA PHE A 82 -18.28 -15.73 1.17
C PHE A 82 -17.64 -14.67 2.07
N PHE A 83 -18.32 -14.26 3.14
CA PHE A 83 -17.78 -13.30 4.11
C PHE A 83 -16.94 -14.00 5.19
N LEU A 84 -15.62 -13.93 5.01
CA LEU A 84 -14.65 -14.63 5.85
C LEU A 84 -14.59 -14.04 7.26
N THR A 85 -14.42 -12.73 7.36
CA THR A 85 -14.31 -12.03 8.66
C THR A 85 -15.59 -12.14 9.46
N GLY A 86 -16.76 -12.04 8.83
CA GLY A 86 -18.04 -12.22 9.51
C GLY A 86 -18.21 -13.61 10.11
N LEU A 87 -17.86 -14.68 9.37
CA LEU A 87 -17.93 -16.02 9.94
C LEU A 87 -16.93 -16.20 11.09
N LEU A 88 -15.73 -15.62 10.99
CA LEU A 88 -14.76 -15.64 12.07
C LEU A 88 -15.29 -14.94 13.34
N ASP A 89 -15.95 -13.79 13.20
CA ASP A 89 -16.58 -13.07 14.31
C ASP A 89 -17.69 -13.90 14.97
N VAL A 90 -18.45 -14.70 14.20
CA VAL A 90 -19.44 -15.64 14.76
C VAL A 90 -18.78 -16.77 15.52
N ARG A 91 -17.70 -17.36 14.98
CA ARG A 91 -17.00 -18.49 15.61
C ARG A 91 -16.29 -18.08 16.90
N SER A 92 -15.77 -16.86 16.94
CA SER A 92 -15.14 -16.28 18.13
C SER A 92 -16.15 -15.74 19.16
N GLY A 93 -17.45 -15.80 18.86
CA GLY A 93 -18.51 -15.33 19.76
C GLY A 93 -18.63 -13.80 19.86
N LYS A 94 -17.97 -13.05 18.98
CA LYS A 94 -18.06 -11.58 18.94
C LYS A 94 -19.42 -11.11 18.42
N LEU A 95 -19.99 -11.82 17.45
CA LEU A 95 -21.27 -11.49 16.83
C LEU A 95 -22.15 -12.73 16.67
N THR A 96 -23.46 -12.55 16.65
CA THR A 96 -24.40 -13.62 16.29
C THR A 96 -24.53 -13.75 14.77
N LYS A 97 -25.15 -14.85 14.32
CA LYS A 97 -25.41 -15.05 12.89
C LYS A 97 -26.36 -14.00 12.33
N GLU A 98 -27.33 -13.58 13.14
CA GLU A 98 -28.32 -12.55 12.80
C GLU A 98 -27.64 -11.18 12.63
N GLN A 99 -26.72 -10.83 13.55
CA GLN A 99 -25.95 -9.59 13.46
C GLN A 99 -25.05 -9.54 12.21
N ILE A 100 -24.44 -10.67 11.84
CA ILE A 100 -23.67 -10.74 10.58
C ILE A 100 -24.57 -10.64 9.36
N ALA A 101 -25.72 -11.31 9.36
CA ALA A 101 -26.66 -11.22 8.23
C ALA A 101 -27.16 -9.78 8.01
N GLU A 102 -27.48 -9.06 9.09
CA GLU A 102 -27.83 -7.65 9.04
C GLU A 102 -26.65 -6.79 8.54
N ARG A 103 -25.44 -7.05 9.06
CA ARG A 103 -24.23 -6.35 8.62
C ARG A 103 -23.94 -6.57 7.14
N GLU A 104 -24.04 -7.79 6.63
CA GLU A 104 -23.90 -8.12 5.21
C GLU A 104 -24.96 -7.42 4.36
N HIS A 105 -26.21 -7.38 4.82
CA HIS A 105 -27.30 -6.71 4.12
C HIS A 105 -27.01 -5.21 3.89
N HIS A 106 -26.36 -4.54 4.85
CA HIS A 106 -25.97 -3.15 4.72
C HIS A 106 -24.66 -2.94 3.94
N LEU A 107 -23.68 -3.83 4.11
CA LEU A 107 -22.36 -3.67 3.49
C LEU A 107 -22.34 -4.03 2.01
N LEU A 108 -22.93 -5.18 1.64
CA LEU A 108 -22.83 -5.72 0.28
C LEU A 108 -23.19 -4.69 -0.80
N PRO A 109 -24.32 -3.97 -0.72
CA PRO A 109 -24.67 -2.97 -1.74
C PRO A 109 -23.61 -1.88 -1.94
N GLN A 110 -22.87 -1.52 -0.88
CA GLN A 110 -21.85 -0.47 -0.92
C GLN A 110 -20.52 -0.97 -1.48
N ILE A 111 -20.16 -2.23 -1.22
CA ILE A 111 -18.89 -2.82 -1.70
C ILE A 111 -19.01 -3.46 -3.07
N THR A 112 -20.23 -3.78 -3.53
CA THR A 112 -20.49 -4.31 -4.88
C THR A 112 -20.94 -3.26 -5.88
N CYS A 113 -21.24 -2.02 -5.47
CA CYS A 113 -21.55 -0.96 -6.42
C CYS A 113 -20.32 -0.63 -7.28
N GLU A 114 -20.53 -0.10 -8.47
CA GLU A 114 -19.44 0.47 -9.26
C GLU A 114 -18.73 1.55 -8.44
N GLN A 115 -17.39 1.55 -8.48
CA GLN A 115 -16.59 2.53 -7.77
C GLN A 115 -16.30 3.68 -8.72
N VAL A 116 -16.88 4.84 -8.46
CA VAL A 116 -16.57 6.04 -9.23
C VAL A 116 -15.21 6.54 -8.76
N LEU A 117 -14.25 6.57 -9.68
CA LEU A 117 -12.93 7.15 -9.43
C LEU A 117 -12.95 8.64 -9.73
N THR A 118 -12.17 9.40 -8.97
CA THR A 118 -12.02 10.85 -9.12
C THR A 118 -10.53 11.17 -9.03
N ASP A 119 -10.07 12.03 -9.93
CA ASP A 119 -8.69 12.53 -9.89
C ASP A 119 -8.49 13.41 -8.67
N MET A 120 -7.37 13.21 -7.99
CA MET A 120 -6.98 13.95 -6.82
C MET A 120 -5.49 14.29 -6.89
N GLU A 121 -5.18 15.58 -6.79
CA GLU A 121 -3.80 16.04 -6.64
C GLU A 121 -3.38 15.92 -5.17
N ILE A 122 -2.25 15.23 -4.96
CA ILE A 122 -1.62 15.07 -3.66
C ILE A 122 -0.20 15.59 -3.72
N ILE A 123 0.24 16.21 -2.64
CA ILE A 123 1.65 16.52 -2.42
C ILE A 123 2.20 15.46 -1.48
N VAL A 124 3.29 14.82 -1.89
CA VAL A 124 3.98 13.78 -1.14
C VAL A 124 5.37 14.29 -0.81
N SER A 125 5.70 14.37 0.47
CA SER A 125 7.07 14.62 0.94
C SER A 125 7.58 13.39 1.68
N ALA A 126 8.74 12.85 1.29
CA ALA A 126 9.28 11.59 1.80
C ALA A 126 10.81 11.58 1.89
N MET A 127 11.35 10.55 2.55
CA MET A 127 12.77 10.21 2.51
C MET A 127 12.98 9.01 1.59
N ALA A 128 13.89 9.16 0.62
CA ALA A 128 14.32 8.09 -0.26
C ALA A 128 15.74 7.66 0.10
N GLU A 129 15.95 6.36 0.28
CA GLU A 129 17.26 5.75 0.38
C GLU A 129 17.67 5.29 -1.03
N LEU A 130 18.78 5.84 -1.51
CA LEU A 130 19.33 5.61 -2.83
C LEU A 130 20.68 4.91 -2.66
N THR A 131 20.85 3.75 -3.27
CA THR A 131 22.14 3.07 -3.32
C THR A 131 22.67 3.07 -4.74
N PHE A 132 23.84 3.68 -4.93
CA PHE A 132 24.55 3.78 -6.19
C PHE A 132 25.76 2.82 -6.18
N SER A 133 25.80 1.86 -7.10
CA SER A 133 26.89 0.87 -7.18
C SER A 133 28.10 1.37 -7.97
N GLU A 134 29.32 0.98 -7.57
CA GLU A 134 30.56 1.28 -8.31
C GLU A 134 30.53 0.78 -9.76
N GLY A 135 30.83 1.69 -10.68
CA GLY A 135 30.68 1.54 -12.14
C GLY A 135 30.79 2.88 -12.87
N PHE A 136 30.54 3.98 -12.14
CA PHE A 136 31.00 5.33 -12.46
C PHE A 136 32.29 5.61 -11.70
N ASP A 137 33.20 6.38 -12.29
CA ASP A 137 34.34 6.97 -11.58
C ASP A 137 33.76 7.87 -10.47
N PHE A 138 33.58 7.34 -9.25
CA PHE A 138 33.42 8.18 -8.05
C PHE A 138 34.65 9.08 -7.86
N GLU A 139 35.74 8.75 -8.55
CA GLU A 139 36.94 9.57 -8.68
C GLU A 139 37.09 9.98 -10.15
N ALA A 140 36.43 11.05 -10.60
CA ALA A 140 36.97 11.74 -11.77
C ALA A 140 38.42 12.13 -11.40
N PRO A 141 39.44 11.81 -12.22
CA PRO A 141 40.85 11.94 -11.84
C PRO A 141 41.31 13.37 -11.50
N ASP A 142 40.42 14.36 -11.69
CA ASP A 142 40.65 15.78 -11.45
C ASP A 142 39.62 16.40 -10.47
N ASP A 143 38.74 15.60 -9.83
CA ASP A 143 37.70 16.10 -8.93
C ASP A 143 38.06 15.84 -7.45
N ASP A 144 38.40 16.91 -6.73
CA ASP A 144 38.65 16.93 -5.29
C ASP A 144 37.33 17.00 -4.49
N GLY A 145 36.18 16.71 -5.12
CA GLY A 145 34.86 16.73 -4.51
C GLY A 145 34.73 15.77 -3.33
N ASP A 146 34.12 16.23 -2.24
CA ASP A 146 33.74 15.36 -1.14
C ASP A 146 32.56 14.45 -1.55
N ASP A 147 32.35 13.36 -0.81
CA ASP A 147 31.26 12.41 -1.09
C ASP A 147 29.88 13.09 -1.16
N ASP A 148 29.70 14.21 -0.44
CA ASP A 148 28.50 15.05 -0.47
C ASP A 148 28.25 15.68 -1.85
N SER A 149 29.30 16.23 -2.48
CA SER A 149 29.22 16.83 -3.81
C SER A 149 28.84 15.80 -4.89
N ILE A 150 29.41 14.59 -4.80
CA ILE A 150 29.05 13.49 -5.70
C ILE A 150 27.60 13.02 -5.47
N ALA A 151 27.18 12.93 -4.21
CA ALA A 151 25.81 12.58 -3.87
C ALA A 151 24.80 13.60 -4.41
N ASP A 152 25.10 14.90 -4.33
CA ASP A 152 24.24 15.96 -4.87
C ASP A 152 24.06 15.82 -6.39
N GLU A 153 25.13 15.53 -7.14
CA GLU A 153 25.05 15.31 -8.59
C GLU A 153 24.21 14.07 -8.94
N LEU A 154 24.42 12.96 -8.22
CA LEU A 154 23.68 11.71 -8.44
C LEU A 154 22.20 11.84 -8.07
N VAL A 155 21.88 12.61 -7.02
CA VAL A 155 20.50 12.92 -6.64
C VAL A 155 19.85 13.85 -7.66
N GLU A 156 20.55 14.85 -8.18
CA GLU A 156 20.02 15.71 -9.25
C GLU A 156 19.77 14.91 -10.53
N GLU A 157 20.66 13.99 -10.92
CA GLU A 157 20.44 13.12 -12.07
C GLU A 157 19.24 12.18 -11.87
N SER A 158 19.08 11.65 -10.65
CA SER A 158 18.04 10.68 -10.34
C SER A 158 16.67 11.30 -10.08
N CYS A 159 16.65 12.46 -9.43
CA CYS A 159 15.48 13.07 -8.80
C CYS A 159 15.31 14.56 -9.14
N GLY A 160 16.14 15.17 -9.99
CA GLY A 160 16.05 16.59 -10.36
C GLY A 160 14.82 16.94 -11.22
N HIS A 161 14.12 15.92 -11.72
CA HIS A 161 12.82 16.10 -12.38
C HIS A 161 11.67 16.27 -11.39
N LEU A 162 11.90 15.99 -10.10
CA LEU A 162 10.90 16.20 -9.04
C LEU A 162 10.84 17.68 -8.64
N GLU A 163 9.73 18.11 -8.01
CA GLU A 163 9.57 19.49 -7.55
C GLU A 163 10.69 19.94 -6.60
N THR A 164 11.07 19.08 -5.67
CA THR A 164 12.24 19.29 -4.81
C THR A 164 12.93 17.97 -4.49
N SER A 165 14.26 17.96 -4.55
CA SER A 165 15.12 16.91 -4.02
C SER A 165 16.34 17.54 -3.34
N TYR A 166 16.85 16.91 -2.28
CA TYR A 166 18.08 17.34 -1.61
C TYR A 166 18.73 16.19 -0.86
N VAL A 167 20.07 16.20 -0.77
CA VAL A 167 20.83 15.24 0.04
C VAL A 167 20.69 15.58 1.52
N SER A 168 20.39 14.57 2.34
CA SER A 168 20.27 14.71 3.79
C SER A 168 21.37 13.97 4.56
N TYR A 169 21.89 12.89 3.98
CA TYR A 169 22.93 12.05 4.55
C TYR A 169 23.60 11.25 3.44
N VAL A 170 24.91 11.07 3.58
CA VAL A 170 25.76 10.31 2.66
C VAL A 170 26.65 9.38 3.46
N GLU A 171 26.75 8.14 3.00
CA GLU A 171 27.68 7.15 3.54
C GLU A 171 28.31 6.37 2.40
N ARG A 172 29.64 6.33 2.39
CA ARG A 172 30.42 5.55 1.44
C ARG A 172 30.85 4.22 2.06
N ASP A 173 30.55 3.14 1.36
CA ASP A 173 31.12 1.82 1.59
C ASP A 173 31.96 1.43 0.35
N GLU A 174 32.86 0.46 0.50
CA GLU A 174 33.91 0.09 -0.45
C GLU A 174 33.43 -0.11 -1.91
N ASN A 175 32.14 -0.36 -2.15
CA ASN A 175 31.59 -0.63 -3.49
C ASN A 175 30.30 0.15 -3.81
N TYR A 176 29.82 1.02 -2.92
CA TYR A 176 28.59 1.78 -3.14
C TYR A 176 28.53 3.08 -2.34
N LEU A 177 27.77 4.03 -2.86
CA LEU A 177 27.37 5.25 -2.17
C LEU A 177 25.92 5.12 -1.73
N LEU A 178 25.68 5.19 -0.43
CA LEU A 178 24.37 5.23 0.18
C LEU A 178 23.98 6.69 0.44
N VAL A 179 22.87 7.13 -0.12
CA VAL A 179 22.38 8.50 0.00
C VAL A 179 20.95 8.50 0.51
N ASN A 180 20.69 9.22 1.59
CA ASN A 180 19.32 9.55 1.97
C ASN A 180 18.98 10.93 1.39
N ALA A 181 17.97 10.96 0.52
CA ALA A 181 17.48 12.18 -0.09
C ALA A 181 16.08 12.53 0.44
N GLY A 182 15.86 13.80 0.75
CA GLY A 182 14.51 14.31 0.94
C GLY A 182 13.90 14.63 -0.42
N ILE A 183 12.71 14.10 -0.70
CA ILE A 183 11.99 14.32 -1.97
C ILE A 183 10.60 14.92 -1.70
N THR A 184 10.15 15.81 -2.58
CA THR A 184 8.75 16.26 -2.63
C THR A 184 8.29 16.30 -4.07
N GLU A 185 7.07 15.83 -4.31
CA GLU A 185 6.43 15.81 -5.63
C GLU A 185 4.92 16.00 -5.52
N THR A 186 4.30 16.58 -6.57
CA THR A 186 2.85 16.64 -6.73
C THR A 186 2.38 15.55 -7.69
N LEU A 187 1.61 14.59 -7.20
CA LEU A 187 1.08 13.48 -7.98
C LEU A 187 -0.42 13.63 -8.20
N THR A 188 -0.90 13.22 -9.38
CA THR A 188 -2.34 13.07 -9.65
C THR A 188 -2.69 11.59 -9.54
N VAL A 189 -3.58 11.25 -8.62
CA VAL A 189 -3.99 9.86 -8.36
C VAL A 189 -5.50 9.70 -8.44
N GLU A 190 -5.96 8.54 -8.93
CA GLU A 190 -7.38 8.18 -8.97
C GLU A 190 -7.83 7.59 -7.63
N VAL A 191 -8.84 8.22 -7.01
CA VAL A 191 -9.38 7.79 -5.71
C VAL A 191 -10.88 7.53 -5.76
N PRO A 192 -11.39 6.58 -4.96
CA PRO A 192 -12.81 6.23 -4.94
C PRO A 192 -13.66 7.07 -3.97
N TRP A 193 -13.18 8.25 -3.60
CA TRP A 193 -13.88 9.17 -2.72
C TRP A 193 -13.75 10.58 -3.26
N ASN A 194 -14.66 11.46 -2.83
CA ASN A 194 -14.55 12.86 -3.20
C ASN A 194 -13.34 13.49 -2.49
N PRO A 195 -12.47 14.22 -3.21
CA PRO A 195 -11.34 14.92 -2.60
C PRO A 195 -11.77 15.81 -1.44
N SER A 196 -11.06 15.72 -0.33
CA SER A 196 -11.34 16.42 0.92
C SER A 196 -10.05 16.92 1.52
N LYS A 197 -10.06 18.15 2.05
CA LYS A 197 -8.93 18.72 2.80
C LYS A 197 -8.56 17.93 4.06
N ARG A 198 -9.47 17.08 4.55
CA ARG A 198 -9.25 16.22 5.71
C ARG A 198 -9.37 14.77 5.24
N LEU A 199 -8.21 14.15 5.08
CA LEU A 199 -8.11 12.73 4.74
C LEU A 199 -8.27 11.89 6.01
N ARG A 200 -8.98 10.77 5.88
CA ARG A 200 -9.05 9.76 6.93
C ARG A 200 -7.75 8.95 6.95
N PRO A 201 -7.39 8.32 8.08
CA PRO A 201 -6.19 7.50 8.17
C PRO A 201 -6.09 6.40 7.10
N ASP A 202 -7.19 5.70 6.77
CA ASP A 202 -7.22 4.67 5.72
C ASP A 202 -6.93 5.24 4.32
N GLN A 203 -7.38 6.47 4.06
CA GLN A 203 -7.13 7.15 2.80
C GLN A 203 -5.67 7.58 2.69
N VAL A 204 -5.08 8.06 3.79
CA VAL A 204 -3.66 8.44 3.84
C VAL A 204 -2.77 7.25 3.52
N GLU A 205 -2.98 6.10 4.16
CA GLU A 205 -2.18 4.89 3.87
C GLU A 205 -2.39 4.37 2.45
N TYR A 206 -3.63 4.42 1.93
CA TYR A 206 -3.87 4.08 0.54
C TYR A 206 -3.12 5.00 -0.43
N LEU A 207 -3.14 6.31 -0.18
CA LEU A 207 -2.44 7.29 -1.01
C LEU A 207 -0.92 7.16 -0.91
N LYS A 208 -0.37 6.83 0.27
CA LYS A 208 1.05 6.53 0.42
C LYS A 208 1.45 5.37 -0.48
N VAL A 209 0.70 4.27 -0.46
CA VAL A 209 1.04 3.12 -1.30
C VAL A 209 0.99 3.47 -2.79
N LEU A 210 -0.02 4.23 -3.23
CA LEU A 210 -0.07 4.68 -4.63
C LEU A 210 1.10 5.61 -4.99
N ALA A 211 1.46 6.51 -4.09
CA ALA A 211 2.61 7.39 -4.27
C ALA A 211 3.93 6.62 -4.29
N ASP A 212 4.05 5.55 -3.50
CA ASP A 212 5.23 4.68 -3.48
C ASP A 212 5.47 4.06 -4.85
N ASP A 213 4.42 3.45 -5.42
CA ASP A 213 4.47 2.79 -6.72
C ASP A 213 4.85 3.81 -7.82
N GLU A 214 4.20 4.98 -7.82
CA GLU A 214 4.44 6.03 -8.82
C GLU A 214 5.84 6.66 -8.71
N LEU A 215 6.30 6.98 -7.49
CA LEU A 215 7.64 7.54 -7.28
C LEU A 215 8.73 6.52 -7.56
N HIS A 216 8.53 5.25 -7.22
CA HIS A 216 9.45 4.20 -7.62
C HIS A 216 9.57 4.11 -9.14
N ASP A 217 8.45 4.14 -9.87
CA ASP A 217 8.46 4.09 -11.34
C ASP A 217 9.17 5.31 -11.97
N GLN A 218 9.00 6.51 -11.39
CA GLN A 218 9.67 7.73 -11.86
C GLN A 218 11.18 7.73 -11.61
N ILE A 219 11.62 7.30 -10.42
CA ILE A 219 13.05 7.36 -10.02
C ILE A 219 13.82 6.13 -10.51
N ALA A 220 13.24 4.93 -10.42
CA ALA A 220 13.90 3.67 -10.82
C ALA A 220 14.05 3.50 -12.34
N ALA A 221 13.50 4.42 -13.14
CA ALA A 221 13.80 4.52 -14.57
C ALA A 221 15.32 4.67 -14.84
N ASN A 222 16.09 5.14 -13.84
CA ASN A 222 17.54 5.14 -13.88
C ASN A 222 18.10 3.76 -13.48
N GLN A 223 18.72 3.07 -14.45
CA GLN A 223 19.18 1.67 -14.37
C GLN A 223 20.22 1.35 -13.28
N PHE A 224 20.66 2.35 -12.51
CA PHE A 224 21.84 2.31 -11.65
C PHE A 224 21.54 2.55 -10.17
N VAL A 225 20.26 2.71 -9.82
CA VAL A 225 19.81 3.03 -8.46
C VAL A 225 19.04 1.84 -7.91
N ASN A 226 19.52 1.27 -6.81
CA ASN A 226 18.62 0.53 -5.93
C ASN A 226 17.93 1.55 -5.04
N LEU A 227 16.62 1.69 -5.24
CA LEU A 227 15.79 2.65 -4.55
C LEU A 227 14.96 1.95 -3.47
N THR A 228 14.95 2.52 -2.28
CA THR A 228 13.95 2.23 -1.25
C THR A 228 13.35 3.54 -0.80
N ILE A 229 12.08 3.80 -1.13
CA ILE A 229 11.37 4.96 -0.59
C ILE A 229 10.76 4.58 0.76
N ASN A 230 11.12 5.31 1.82
CA ASN A 230 10.49 5.14 3.11
C ASN A 230 9.34 6.12 3.29
N LEU A 231 8.11 5.64 3.08
CA LEU A 231 6.90 6.42 3.29
C LEU A 231 6.33 6.34 4.72
N SER A 232 7.01 5.69 5.68
CA SER A 232 6.54 5.64 7.06
C SER A 232 6.36 7.04 7.65
N ASP A 233 7.27 7.95 7.30
CA ASP A 233 7.28 9.36 7.72
C ASP A 233 6.76 10.31 6.63
N ALA A 234 6.26 9.77 5.51
CA ALA A 234 5.80 10.61 4.41
C ALA A 234 4.56 11.41 4.78
N VAL A 235 4.59 12.69 4.41
CA VAL A 235 3.46 13.59 4.56
C VAL A 235 2.69 13.62 3.25
N VAL A 236 1.50 13.03 3.26
CA VAL A 236 0.54 13.14 2.16
C VAL A 236 -0.51 14.17 2.52
N ARG A 237 -0.67 15.18 1.67
CA ARG A 237 -1.73 16.19 1.80
C ARG A 237 -2.37 16.46 0.44
N THR A 238 -3.58 16.96 0.47
CA THR A 238 -4.21 17.50 -0.75
C THR A 238 -3.41 18.71 -1.22
N ALA A 239 -3.20 18.85 -2.52
CA ALA A 239 -2.67 20.09 -3.10
C ALA A 239 -3.54 21.31 -2.77
#